data_AF-A0AA38F5V0-F1
#
_entry.id   AF-A0AA38F5V0-F1
#
_cell.length_a   1.000
_cell.length_b   1.000
_cell.length_c   1.000
_cell.angle_alpha   90.00
_cell.angle_beta   90.00
_cell.angle_gamma   90.00
#
_symmetry.space_group_name_H-M   'P 1'
#
loop_
_entity.id
_entity.type
_entity.pdbx_description
1 polymer ?
#
loop_
_entity_poly.entity_id
_entity_poly.type
_entity_poly.pdbx_seq_one_letter_code
_entity_poly.pdbx_strand_id
1 'polypeptide(L)'
;RIFETIFMGRRAIIKERFSKKYRHPVLDSKLTLKRLNGEARCMTKARRLGVVTPTLFALDSEMHTLTFEYVEGPSVKDVLLQAGSLPGYEEQIEDIAVQIGRAVGHLHDGGLVHGDLTTSNMIIRSDSKQL
;
A
#
# COMPACT_ATOMS: atom_id res chain seq x y z
N ARG A 1 3.28 9.88 8.37
CA ARG A 1 3.96 8.99 9.31
C ARG A 1 3.17 7.69 9.37
N ILE A 2 3.78 6.60 9.82
CA ILE A 2 3.14 5.28 9.90
C ILE A 2 3.31 4.81 11.34
N PHE A 3 2.23 4.33 11.96
CA PHE A 3 2.21 3.87 13.34
C PHE A 3 1.44 2.55 13.41
N GLU A 4 1.90 1.61 14.23
CA GLU A 4 1.14 0.40 14.57
C GLU A 4 0.14 0.70 15.69
N THR A 5 -1.03 0.07 15.64
CA THR A 5 -2.10 0.24 16.63
C THR A 5 -2.99 -1.00 16.72
N ILE A 6 -3.97 -0.96 17.61
CA ILE A 6 -5.07 -1.92 17.68
C ILE A 6 -6.37 -1.17 17.32
N PHE A 7 -7.07 -1.64 16.28
CA PHE A 7 -8.36 -1.11 15.85
C PHE A 7 -9.43 -2.19 16.02
N MET A 8 -10.43 -1.94 16.88
CA MET A 8 -11.51 -2.89 17.19
C MET A 8 -11.00 -4.30 17.53
N GLY A 9 -9.94 -4.40 18.34
CA GLY A 9 -9.33 -5.67 18.75
C GLY A 9 -8.44 -6.35 17.71
N ARG A 10 -8.16 -5.71 16.58
CA ARG A 10 -7.28 -6.24 15.51
C ARG A 10 -6.02 -5.38 15.35
N ARG A 11 -4.89 -6.00 15.03
CA ARG A 11 -3.65 -5.26 14.66
C ARG A 11 -3.91 -4.42 13.41
N ALA A 12 -3.46 -3.18 13.43
CA ALA A 12 -3.71 -2.20 12.39
C ALA A 12 -2.55 -1.23 12.23
N ILE A 13 -2.53 -0.52 11.10
CA ILE A 13 -1.59 0.55 10.80
C ILE A 13 -2.35 1.87 10.63
N ILE A 14 -1.92 2.91 11.32
CA ILE A 14 -2.36 4.29 11.08
C ILE A 14 -1.34 5.00 10.19
N LYS A 15 -1.81 5.50 9.05
CA LYS A 15 -1.06 6.34 8.13
C LYS A 15 -1.51 7.79 8.26
N GLU A 16 -0.68 8.61 8.88
CA GLU A 16 -0.92 10.04 9.08
C GLU A 16 -0.33 10.87 7.93
N ARG A 17 -1.13 11.74 7.33
CA ARG A 17 -0.69 12.74 6.34
C ARG A 17 -0.38 14.07 7.04
N PHE A 18 0.84 14.18 7.55
CA PHE A 18 1.31 15.38 8.26
C PHE A 18 1.52 16.59 7.34
N SER A 19 1.36 17.79 7.92
CA SER A 19 1.56 19.06 7.22
C SER A 19 3.00 19.26 6.74
N LYS A 20 3.15 19.80 5.53
CA LYS A 20 4.45 20.16 4.97
C LYS A 20 4.70 21.66 5.11
N LYS A 21 5.50 22.03 6.12
CA LYS A 21 5.81 23.43 6.48
C LYS A 21 6.40 24.30 5.35
N TYR A 22 6.95 23.67 4.31
CA TYR A 22 7.47 24.38 3.13
C TYR A 22 6.37 24.81 2.14
N ARG A 23 5.12 24.34 2.30
CA ARG A 23 3.98 24.71 1.44
C ARG A 23 3.17 25.82 2.09
N HIS A 24 2.55 26.67 1.27
CA HIS A 24 1.57 27.64 1.76
C HIS A 24 0.42 26.90 2.49
N PRO A 25 -0.03 27.34 3.68
CA PRO A 25 -1.00 26.60 4.50
C PRO A 25 -2.26 26.18 3.73
N VAL A 26 -2.87 27.10 2.98
CA VAL A 26 -4.06 26.82 2.16
C VAL A 26 -3.81 25.72 1.11
N LEU A 27 -2.63 25.72 0.48
CA LEU A 27 -2.27 24.71 -0.51
C LEU A 27 -2.01 23.36 0.17
N ASP A 28 -1.33 23.36 1.31
CA ASP A 28 -1.03 22.14 2.05
C ASP A 28 -2.30 21.44 2.51
N SER A 29 -3.25 22.16 3.14
CA SER A 29 -4.54 21.60 3.55
C SER A 29 -5.30 21.01 2.37
N LYS A 30 -5.36 21.73 1.24
CA LYS A 30 -6.03 21.24 0.03
C LYS A 30 -5.38 19.98 -0.54
N LEU A 31 -4.05 19.94 -0.62
CA LEU A 31 -3.30 18.79 -1.12
C LEU A 31 -3.41 17.59 -0.19
N THR A 32 -3.29 17.81 1.12
CA THR A 32 -3.40 16.76 2.13
C THR A 32 -4.76 16.09 2.07
N LEU A 33 -5.85 16.87 2.07
CA LEU A 33 -7.21 16.33 1.96
C LEU A 33 -7.44 15.61 0.63
N LYS A 34 -6.99 16.19 -0.49
CA LYS A 34 -7.10 15.54 -1.81
C LYS A 34 -6.37 14.19 -1.85
N ARG A 35 -5.18 14.11 -1.25
CA ARG A 35 -4.39 12.86 -1.20
C ARG A 35 -5.01 11.84 -0.26
N LEU A 36 -5.53 12.26 0.90
CA LEU A 36 -6.23 11.39 1.85
C LEU A 36 -7.42 10.70 1.18
N ASN A 37 -8.30 11.50 0.56
CA ASN A 37 -9.49 10.99 -0.12
C ASN A 37 -9.14 10.18 -1.36
N GLY A 38 -8.11 10.60 -2.10
CA GLY A 38 -7.61 9.86 -3.27
C GLY A 38 -7.12 8.47 -2.89
N GLU A 39 -6.33 8.36 -1.84
CA GLU A 39 -5.78 7.09 -1.36
C GLU A 39 -6.89 6.14 -0.89
N ALA A 40 -7.82 6.60 -0.05
CA ALA A 40 -8.94 5.77 0.38
C ALA A 40 -9.76 5.24 -0.81
N ARG A 41 -10.10 6.13 -1.76
CA ARG A 41 -10.83 5.74 -2.98
C ARG A 41 -10.06 4.75 -3.84
N CYS A 42 -8.78 4.98 -4.08
CA CYS A 42 -7.94 4.09 -4.87
C CYS A 42 -7.84 2.71 -4.22
N MET A 43 -7.64 2.65 -2.90
CA MET A 43 -7.57 1.39 -2.14
C MET A 43 -8.86 0.59 -2.24
N THR A 44 -10.01 1.22 -1.99
CA THR A 44 -11.32 0.54 -2.12
C THR A 44 -11.58 0.08 -3.56
N LYS A 45 -11.21 0.88 -4.56
CA LYS A 45 -11.39 0.51 -5.97
C LYS A 45 -10.47 -0.65 -6.37
N ALA A 46 -9.18 -0.60 -6.02
CA ALA A 46 -8.22 -1.68 -6.29
C ALA A 46 -8.70 -3.03 -5.73
N ARG A 47 -9.18 -3.05 -4.48
CA ARG A 47 -9.76 -4.25 -3.88
C ARG A 47 -10.96 -4.80 -4.65
N ARG A 48 -11.86 -3.93 -5.14
CA ARG A 48 -13.01 -4.34 -5.98
C ARG A 48 -12.60 -4.91 -7.33
N LEU A 49 -11.43 -4.53 -7.84
CA LEU A 49 -10.83 -5.07 -9.07
C LEU A 49 -10.10 -6.39 -8.84
N GLY A 50 -10.19 -6.97 -7.64
CA GLY A 50 -9.53 -8.24 -7.31
C GLY A 50 -8.03 -8.10 -7.06
N VAL A 51 -7.51 -6.88 -6.89
CA VAL A 51 -6.14 -6.66 -6.42
C VAL A 51 -6.12 -6.84 -4.91
N VAL A 52 -5.20 -7.66 -4.41
CA VAL A 52 -5.00 -7.84 -2.98
C VAL A 52 -4.46 -6.53 -2.41
N THR A 53 -5.21 -5.94 -1.49
CA THR A 53 -4.79 -4.73 -0.80
C THR A 53 -5.11 -4.86 0.68
N PRO A 54 -4.35 -4.20 1.57
CA PRO A 54 -4.78 -4.01 2.96
C PRO A 54 -6.23 -3.51 3.03
N THR A 55 -7.01 -4.05 3.97
CA THR A 55 -8.36 -3.56 4.24
C THR A 55 -8.27 -2.15 4.82
N LEU A 56 -9.02 -1.19 4.27
CA LEU A 56 -9.17 0.13 4.89
C LEU A 56 -10.25 0.05 5.98
N PHE A 57 -9.86 0.25 7.23
CA PHE A 57 -10.77 0.21 8.37
C PHE A 57 -11.44 1.56 8.65
N ALA A 58 -10.70 2.67 8.57
CA ALA A 58 -11.24 3.99 8.88
C ALA A 58 -10.51 5.10 8.12
N LEU A 59 -11.22 6.22 7.91
CA LEU A 59 -10.68 7.49 7.43
C LEU A 59 -11.06 8.58 8.42
N ASP A 60 -10.08 9.35 8.87
CA ASP A 60 -10.28 10.53 9.70
C ASP A 60 -9.76 11.77 8.96
N SER A 61 -10.68 12.62 8.51
CA SER A 61 -10.36 13.83 7.77
C SER A 61 -9.81 14.95 8.64
N GLU A 62 -10.13 14.97 9.93
CA GLU A 62 -9.69 16.00 10.87
C GLU A 62 -8.24 15.75 11.29
N MET A 63 -7.93 14.50 11.66
CA MET A 63 -6.57 14.07 12.00
C MET A 63 -5.71 13.76 10.77
N HIS A 64 -6.30 13.81 9.57
CA HIS A 64 -5.66 13.45 8.30
C HIS A 64 -5.04 12.05 8.33
N THR A 65 -5.77 11.07 8.84
CA THR A 65 -5.30 9.68 8.98
C THR A 65 -6.14 8.66 8.22
N LEU A 66 -5.49 7.56 7.85
CA LEU A 66 -6.13 6.35 7.34
C LEU A 66 -5.69 5.17 8.20
N THR A 67 -6.65 4.36 8.64
CA THR A 67 -6.38 3.14 9.41
C THR A 67 -6.55 1.94 8.49
N PHE A 68 -5.51 1.13 8.38
CA PHE A 68 -5.46 -0.06 7.53
C PHE A 68 -5.25 -1.33 8.36
N GLU A 69 -5.62 -2.46 7.77
CA GLU A 69 -5.14 -3.78 8.14
C GLU A 69 -3.61 -3.78 8.24
N TYR A 70 -3.09 -4.35 9.33
CA TYR A 70 -1.68 -4.69 9.41
C TYR A 70 -1.40 -5.90 8.51
N VAL A 71 -0.46 -5.76 7.58
CA VAL A 71 -0.03 -6.85 6.70
C VAL A 71 1.33 -7.35 7.16
N GLU A 72 1.37 -8.61 7.60
CA GLU A 72 2.60 -9.28 8.02
C GLU A 72 3.37 -9.77 6.78
N GLY A 73 4.61 -9.32 6.62
CA GLY A 73 5.50 -9.78 5.56
C GLY A 73 6.52 -8.74 5.09
N PRO A 74 7.55 -9.17 4.34
CA PRO A 74 8.58 -8.28 3.81
C PRO A 74 8.06 -7.45 2.63
N SER A 75 8.65 -6.27 2.41
CA SER A 75 8.42 -5.55 1.16
C SER A 75 9.07 -6.30 0.00
N VAL A 76 8.55 -6.14 -1.22
CA VAL A 76 9.18 -6.71 -2.42
C VAL A 76 10.63 -6.23 -2.55
N LYS A 77 10.91 -4.96 -2.20
CA LYS A 77 12.27 -4.43 -2.18
C LYS A 77 13.20 -5.25 -1.28
N ASP A 78 12.75 -5.60 -0.08
CA ASP A 78 13.58 -6.34 0.88
C ASP A 78 13.85 -7.76 0.38
N VAL A 79 12.86 -8.42 -0.22
CA VAL A 79 13.03 -9.75 -0.83
C VAL A 79 14.07 -9.71 -1.95
N LEU A 80 13.98 -8.74 -2.85
CA LEU A 80 14.93 -8.59 -3.97
C LEU A 80 16.35 -8.28 -3.49
N LEU A 81 16.52 -7.51 -2.41
CA LEU A 81 17.85 -7.20 -1.87
C LEU A 81 18.48 -8.38 -1.10
N GLN A 82 17.66 -9.20 -0.43
CA GLN A 82 18.16 -10.31 0.37
C GLN A 82 18.54 -11.54 -0.45
N ALA A 83 17.89 -11.75 -1.60
CA ALA A 83 17.92 -13.04 -2.26
C ALA A 83 19.07 -13.24 -3.28
N GLY A 84 20.05 -12.34 -3.32
CA GLY A 84 21.20 -12.38 -4.23
C GLY A 84 22.17 -13.58 -4.14
N SER A 85 21.90 -14.62 -3.33
CA SER A 85 22.81 -15.77 -3.17
C SER A 85 22.14 -17.12 -2.87
N LEU A 86 20.81 -17.25 -2.93
CA LEU A 86 20.11 -18.49 -2.54
C LEU A 86 19.68 -19.33 -3.75
N PRO A 87 19.79 -20.67 -3.69
CA PRO A 87 19.21 -21.56 -4.70
C PRO A 87 17.69 -21.35 -4.80
N GLY A 88 17.14 -21.28 -6.02
CA GLY A 88 15.70 -21.05 -6.26
C GLY A 88 15.27 -19.57 -6.26
N TYR A 89 16.21 -18.64 -6.15
CA TYR A 89 15.97 -17.20 -6.21
C TYR A 89 15.30 -16.75 -7.52
N GLU A 90 15.74 -17.28 -8.66
CA GLU A 90 15.21 -16.90 -9.97
C GLU A 90 13.72 -17.24 -10.10
N GLU A 91 13.32 -18.45 -9.69
CA GLU A 91 11.91 -18.88 -9.68
C GLU A 91 11.07 -17.99 -8.75
N GLN A 92 11.60 -17.64 -7.58
CA GLN A 92 10.91 -16.75 -6.64
C GLN A 92 10.70 -15.34 -7.22
N ILE A 93 11.71 -14.79 -7.90
CA ILE A 93 11.58 -13.49 -8.56
C ILE A 93 10.57 -13.55 -9.70
N GLU A 94 10.61 -14.61 -10.50
CA GLU A 94 9.70 -14.78 -11.62
C GLU A 94 8.25 -14.82 -11.12
N ASP A 95 7.98 -15.59 -10.06
CA ASP A 95 6.66 -15.63 -9.44
C ASP A 95 6.21 -14.25 -8.95
N ILE A 96 7.06 -13.51 -8.21
CA ILE A 96 6.75 -12.16 -7.74
C ILE A 96 6.49 -11.21 -8.92
N ALA A 97 7.30 -11.27 -9.98
CA ALA A 97 7.12 -10.43 -11.17
C ALA A 97 5.79 -10.71 -11.88
N VAL A 98 5.40 -11.99 -11.98
CA VAL A 98 4.09 -12.39 -12.52
C VAL A 98 2.95 -11.89 -11.65
N GLN A 99 3.06 -11.99 -10.33
CA GLN A 99 2.06 -11.45 -9.40
C GLN A 99 1.91 -9.92 -9.54
N ILE A 100 3.02 -9.19 -9.63
CA ILE A 100 3.03 -7.73 -9.86
C ILE A 100 2.36 -7.41 -11.19
N GLY A 101 2.72 -8.11 -12.27
CA GLY A 101 2.13 -7.92 -13.59
C GLY A 101 0.61 -8.12 -13.60
N ARG A 102 0.13 -9.19 -12.95
CA ARG A 102 -1.31 -9.46 -12.80
C ARG A 102 -2.02 -8.37 -12.01
N ALA A 103 -1.47 -7.96 -10.87
CA ALA A 103 -2.05 -6.90 -10.04
C ALA A 103 -2.15 -5.58 -10.83
N VAL A 104 -1.08 -5.19 -11.53
CA VAL A 104 -1.06 -3.98 -12.36
C VAL A 104 -2.05 -4.09 -13.54
N GLY A 105 -2.14 -5.25 -14.18
CA GLY A 105 -3.14 -5.53 -15.21
C GLY A 105 -4.57 -5.26 -14.72
N HIS A 106 -4.95 -5.85 -13.59
CA HIS A 106 -6.26 -5.64 -12.98
C HIS A 106 -6.54 -4.17 -12.64
N LEU A 107 -5.55 -3.42 -12.14
CA LEU A 107 -5.69 -1.99 -11.90
C LEU A 107 -6.02 -1.25 -13.21
N HIS A 108 -5.23 -1.48 -14.26
CA HIS A 108 -5.38 -0.80 -15.53
C HIS A 108 -6.67 -1.17 -16.26
N ASP A 109 -7.07 -2.44 -16.28
CA ASP A 109 -8.34 -2.90 -16.84
C ASP A 109 -9.53 -2.24 -16.15
N GLY A 110 -9.41 -1.97 -14.85
CA GLY A 110 -10.38 -1.21 -14.07
C GLY A 110 -10.30 0.30 -14.22
N GLY A 111 -9.45 0.84 -15.10
CA GLY A 111 -9.23 2.27 -15.28
C GLY A 111 -8.67 2.94 -14.02
N LEU A 112 -7.77 2.25 -13.30
CA LEU A 112 -7.08 2.76 -12.12
C LEU A 112 -5.58 2.74 -12.37
N VAL A 113 -4.93 3.90 -12.30
CA VAL A 113 -3.48 4.04 -12.41
C VAL A 113 -2.91 4.28 -11.01
N HIS A 114 -1.93 3.48 -10.59
CA HIS A 114 -1.32 3.61 -9.25
C HIS A 114 -0.59 4.95 -9.07
N GLY A 115 0.19 5.37 -10.08
CA GLY A 115 0.91 6.66 -10.10
C GLY A 115 2.17 6.74 -9.24
N ASP A 116 2.60 5.64 -8.60
CA ASP A 116 3.83 5.54 -7.78
C ASP A 116 4.22 4.07 -7.59
N LEU A 117 4.32 3.33 -8.70
CA LEU A 117 4.58 1.89 -8.66
C LEU A 117 6.07 1.64 -8.35
N THR A 118 6.37 1.22 -7.13
CA THR A 118 7.73 0.88 -6.69
C THR A 118 7.71 -0.37 -5.81
N THR A 119 8.84 -1.10 -5.75
CA THR A 119 8.98 -2.32 -4.93
C THR A 119 8.86 -2.08 -3.43
N SER A 120 8.90 -0.82 -2.97
CA SER A 120 8.69 -0.47 -1.56
C SER A 120 7.21 -0.26 -1.20
N ASN A 121 6.34 -0.15 -2.20
CA ASN A 121 4.89 0.03 -2.02
C ASN A 121 4.12 -1.31 -2.08
N MET A 122 4.84 -2.44 -2.12
CA MET A 122 4.28 -3.78 -2.25
C MET A 122 4.83 -4.67 -1.15
N ILE A 123 3.98 -5.50 -0.55
CA ILE A 123 4.30 -6.39 0.58
C ILE A 123 3.91 -7.81 0.19
N ILE A 124 4.81 -8.77 0.39
CA ILE A 124 4.48 -10.19 0.20
C ILE A 124 3.95 -10.72 1.53
N ARG A 125 2.69 -11.17 1.58
CA ARG A 125 2.09 -11.70 2.80
C ARG A 125 2.79 -12.98 3.26
N SER A 126 3.16 -13.04 4.54
CA SER A 126 3.84 -14.22 5.12
C SER A 126 2.99 -15.48 5.14
N ASP A 127 1.66 -15.36 5.22
CA ASP A 127 0.72 -16.49 5.35
C ASP A 127 0.41 -17.20 4.03
N SER A 128 0.31 -16.43 2.95
CA SER A 128 -0.21 -16.85 1.65
C SER A 128 0.80 -16.71 0.53
N LYS A 129 1.94 -16.03 0.77
CA LYS A 129 2.94 -15.65 -0.24
C LYS A 129 2.34 -14.84 -1.41
N GLN A 130 1.20 -14.19 -1.17
CA GLN A 130 0.54 -13.32 -2.14
C GLN A 130 1.02 -11.88 -1.99
N LEU A 131 1.20 -11.21 -3.14
CA LEU A 131 1.40 -9.77 -3.28
C LEU A 131 0.10 -9.00 -2.97
#